data_AF-A0A6N7PVP9-F1
#
_entry.id   AF-A0A6N7PVP9-F1
#
_cell.length_a   1.000
_cell.length_b   1.000
_cell.length_c   1.000
_cell.angle_alpha   90.00
_cell.angle_beta   90.00
_cell.angle_gamma   90.00
#
_symmetry.space_group_name_H-M   'P 1'
#
loop_
_entity.id
_entity.type
_entity.pdbx_description
1 polymer ?
#
loop_
_entity_poly.entity_id
_entity_poly.type
_entity_poly.pdbx_seq_one_letter_code
_entity_poly.pdbx_strand_id
1 'polypeptide(L)'
;MSITQKDLMVRMIQQLADVFGRVVGLKRSGRLDEAVELVQSTATNLFGPLWETLSRLDASSAAMLLGSREKVSACAMLTQHRAELDDLRGDVWKAQAGYRRALELHLEAARLGADVDIPTRSALKALRPRVDESKLSKSYQMQLERIVGPR
;
A
#
# COMPACT_ATOMS: atom_id res chain seq x y z
N MET A 1 8.42 20.42 -12.39
CA MET A 1 9.11 19.20 -11.92
C MET A 1 10.42 19.07 -12.67
N SER A 2 11.54 18.91 -11.95
CA SER A 2 12.86 18.70 -12.58
C SER A 2 12.93 17.31 -13.23
N ILE A 3 13.71 17.17 -14.30
CA ILE A 3 13.95 15.91 -15.02
C ILE A 3 14.38 14.80 -14.04
N THR A 4 15.19 15.15 -13.03
CA THR A 4 15.68 14.22 -11.99
C THR A 4 14.56 13.63 -11.12
N GLN A 5 13.51 14.39 -10.82
CA GLN A 5 12.40 13.89 -9.98
C GLN A 5 11.54 12.89 -10.73
N LYS A 6 11.31 13.12 -12.03
CA LYS A 6 10.58 12.16 -12.88
C LYS A 6 11.33 10.85 -13.00
N ASP A 7 12.64 10.89 -13.20
CA ASP A 7 13.47 9.68 -13.30
C ASP A 7 13.48 8.87 -12.00
N LEU A 8 13.53 9.53 -10.85
CA LEU A 8 13.45 8.86 -9.54
C LEU A 8 12.11 8.15 -9.35
N MET A 9 11.00 8.78 -9.75
CA MET A 9 9.67 8.17 -9.65
C MET A 9 9.53 6.95 -10.56
N VAL A 10 9.97 7.05 -11.81
CA VAL A 10 9.92 5.92 -12.75
C VAL A 10 10.75 4.74 -12.22
N ARG A 11 11.97 5.01 -11.74
CA ARG A 11 12.81 3.97 -11.13
C ARG A 11 12.16 3.32 -9.91
N MET A 12 11.54 4.11 -9.04
CA MET A 12 10.84 3.60 -7.85
C MET A 12 9.67 2.68 -8.24
N ILE A 13 8.84 3.09 -9.21
CA ILE A 13 7.71 2.26 -9.68
C ILE A 13 8.22 0.95 -10.27
N GLN A 14 9.28 1.01 -11.06
CA GLN A 14 9.85 -0.16 -11.73
C GLN A 14 10.47 -1.14 -10.72
N GLN A 15 11.21 -0.63 -9.73
CA GLN A 15 11.73 -1.43 -8.62
C GLN A 15 10.61 -2.12 -7.83
N LEU A 16 9.51 -1.41 -7.56
CA LEU A 16 8.37 -1.99 -6.85
C LEU A 16 7.68 -3.08 -7.69
N ALA A 17 7.50 -2.87 -8.99
CA ALA A 17 6.92 -3.88 -9.88
C ALA A 17 7.76 -5.17 -9.90
N ASP A 18 9.08 -5.06 -10.01
CA ASP A 18 10.00 -6.20 -10.02
C ASP A 18 9.96 -6.95 -8.67
N VAL A 19 10.00 -6.21 -7.56
CA VAL A 19 9.90 -6.78 -6.22
C VAL A 19 8.57 -7.52 -6.04
N PHE A 20 7.45 -6.92 -6.42
CA PHE A 20 6.14 -7.54 -6.24
C PHE A 20 5.94 -8.75 -7.15
N GLY A 21 6.51 -8.76 -8.36
CA GLY A 21 6.58 -9.95 -9.19
C GLY A 21 7.30 -11.11 -8.50
N ARG A 22 8.44 -10.82 -7.85
CA ARG A 22 9.19 -11.81 -7.06
C ARG A 22 8.41 -12.28 -5.83
N VAL A 23 7.74 -11.38 -5.12
CA VAL A 23 6.88 -11.73 -3.97
C VAL A 23 5.77 -12.68 -4.40
N VAL A 24 5.12 -12.46 -5.56
CA VAL A 24 4.11 -13.39 -6.10
C VAL A 24 4.70 -14.77 -6.37
N GLY A 25 5.91 -14.84 -6.93
CA GLY A 25 6.63 -16.10 -7.14
C GLY A 25 6.89 -16.85 -5.82
N LEU A 26 7.43 -16.15 -4.82
CA LEU A 26 7.74 -16.72 -3.50
C LEU A 26 6.48 -17.21 -2.77
N LYS A 27 5.37 -16.47 -2.86
CA LYS A 27 4.06 -16.89 -2.34
C LYS A 27 3.61 -18.20 -2.96
N ARG A 28 3.69 -18.33 -4.29
CA ARG A 28 3.29 -19.55 -5.00
C ARG A 28 4.12 -20.77 -4.64
N SER A 29 5.39 -20.57 -4.29
CA SER A 29 6.28 -21.64 -3.84
C SER A 29 6.25 -21.87 -2.31
N GLY A 30 5.34 -21.22 -1.57
CA GLY A 30 5.25 -21.35 -0.11
C GLY A 30 6.40 -20.73 0.68
N ARG A 31 7.30 -19.97 0.05
CA ARG A 31 8.48 -19.34 0.66
C ARG A 31 8.09 -18.01 1.32
N LEU A 32 7.17 -18.07 2.28
CA LEU A 32 6.55 -16.89 2.88
C LEU A 32 7.54 -16.05 3.69
N ASP A 33 8.53 -16.67 4.34
CA ASP A 33 9.59 -15.99 5.10
C ASP A 33 10.44 -15.09 4.22
N GLU A 34 10.89 -15.61 3.10
CA GLU A 34 11.66 -14.85 2.12
C GLU A 34 10.82 -13.76 1.46
N ALA A 35 9.53 -14.01 1.22
CA ALA A 35 8.64 -12.99 0.71
C ALA A 35 8.48 -11.83 1.71
N VAL A 36 8.42 -12.14 3.00
CA VAL A 36 8.37 -11.17 4.08
C VAL A 36 9.65 -10.35 4.17
N GLU A 37 10.81 -11.00 4.13
CA GLU A 37 12.11 -10.33 4.14
C GLU A 37 12.29 -9.44 2.91
N LEU A 38 11.83 -9.89 1.74
CA LEU A 38 11.87 -9.11 0.51
C LEU A 38 11.00 -7.85 0.60
N VAL A 39 9.78 -7.94 1.14
CA VAL A 39 8.93 -6.77 1.36
C VAL A 39 9.57 -5.81 2.37
N GLN A 40 10.07 -6.32 3.50
CA GLN A 40 10.69 -5.49 4.54
C GLN A 40 11.96 -4.78 4.02
N SER A 41 12.87 -5.52 3.36
CA SER A 41 14.09 -4.94 2.80
C SER A 41 13.79 -3.90 1.72
N THR A 42 12.77 -4.12 0.89
CA THR A 42 12.33 -3.13 -0.10
C THR A 42 11.81 -1.86 0.58
N ALA A 43 11.01 -2.01 1.63
CA ALA A 43 10.50 -0.86 2.39
C ALA A 43 11.62 -0.08 3.09
N THR A 44 12.59 -0.77 3.70
CA THR A 44 13.78 -0.16 4.29
C THR A 44 14.67 0.51 3.25
N ASN A 45 14.83 -0.06 2.05
CA ASN A 45 15.62 0.57 0.99
C ASN A 45 14.93 1.85 0.48
N LEU A 46 13.60 1.86 0.41
CA LEU A 46 12.85 2.98 -0.15
C LEU A 46 12.66 4.14 0.84
N PHE A 47 12.32 3.81 2.09
CA PHE A 47 11.98 4.80 3.11
C PHE A 47 13.07 4.94 4.19
N GLY A 48 14.05 4.05 4.23
CA GLY A 48 15.09 4.06 5.25
C GLY A 48 14.49 3.92 6.66
N PRO A 49 15.03 4.65 7.65
CA PRO A 49 14.50 4.68 9.01
C PRO A 49 13.05 5.18 9.10
N LEU A 50 12.57 5.91 8.08
CA LEU A 50 11.22 6.45 8.07
C LEU A 50 10.17 5.33 8.03
N TRP A 51 10.49 4.14 7.53
CA TRP A 51 9.54 3.03 7.44
C TRP A 51 8.92 2.66 8.80
N GLU A 52 9.74 2.57 9.85
CA GLU A 52 9.28 2.23 11.21
C GLU A 52 8.42 3.34 11.82
N THR A 53 8.66 4.59 11.44
CA THR A 53 7.79 5.71 11.84
C THR A 53 6.47 5.65 11.08
N LEU A 54 6.52 5.39 9.77
CA LEU A 54 5.34 5.30 8.92
C LEU A 54 4.41 4.19 9.37
N SER A 55 4.92 3.06 9.89
CA SER A 55 4.07 1.96 10.37
C SER A 55 3.27 2.31 11.64
N ARG A 56 3.72 3.32 12.41
CA ARG A 56 3.10 3.75 13.68
C ARG A 56 2.10 4.89 13.53
N LEU A 57 2.24 5.71 12.49
CA LEU A 57 1.32 6.82 12.20
C LEU A 57 0.00 6.30 11.62
N ASP A 58 -1.09 7.04 11.75
CA ASP A 58 -2.29 6.80 10.93
C ASP A 58 -2.02 7.11 9.44
N ALA A 59 -2.89 6.67 8.54
CA ALA A 59 -2.69 6.82 7.09
C ALA A 59 -2.63 8.29 6.64
N SER A 60 -3.42 9.18 7.24
CA SER A 60 -3.43 10.61 6.88
C SER A 60 -2.13 11.28 7.33
N SER A 61 -1.70 11.02 8.57
CA SER A 61 -0.42 11.51 9.09
C SER A 61 0.78 10.98 8.30
N ALA A 62 0.75 9.70 7.92
CA ALA A 62 1.77 9.10 7.05
C ALA A 62 1.78 9.78 5.66
N ALA A 63 0.61 10.06 5.09
CA ALA A 63 0.50 10.75 3.80
C ALA A 63 1.04 12.18 3.84
N MET A 64 0.73 12.93 4.90
CA MET A 64 1.29 14.26 5.13
C MET A 64 2.81 14.23 5.22
N LEU A 65 3.38 13.25 5.95
CA LEU A 65 4.82 13.10 6.11
C LEU A 65 5.53 12.72 4.79
N LEU A 66 4.91 11.86 3.98
CA LEU A 66 5.46 11.43 2.69
C LEU A 66 5.36 12.53 1.61
N GLY A 67 4.37 13.41 1.69
CA GLY A 67 4.26 14.65 0.91
C GLY A 67 4.12 14.47 -0.61
N SER A 68 3.98 13.24 -1.11
CA SER A 68 3.85 12.94 -2.54
C SER A 68 3.03 11.68 -2.77
N ARG A 69 2.15 11.73 -3.77
CA ARG A 69 1.27 10.61 -4.16
C ARG A 69 2.05 9.32 -4.37
N GLU A 70 3.19 9.40 -5.04
CA GLU A 70 3.98 8.25 -5.45
C GLU A 70 4.55 7.52 -4.23
N LYS A 71 5.05 8.26 -3.24
CA LYS A 71 5.53 7.67 -1.99
C LYS A 71 4.40 7.07 -1.16
N VAL A 72 3.24 7.73 -1.11
CA VAL A 72 2.06 7.18 -0.42
C VAL A 72 1.58 5.90 -1.10
N SER A 73 1.53 5.87 -2.44
CA SER A 73 1.19 4.66 -3.20
C SER A 73 2.18 3.53 -2.95
N ALA A 74 3.49 3.81 -2.93
CA ALA A 74 4.52 2.83 -2.61
C ALA A 74 4.33 2.26 -1.19
N CYS A 75 4.06 3.12 -0.21
CA CYS A 75 3.77 2.72 1.17
C CYS A 75 2.51 1.84 1.25
N ALA A 76 1.45 2.20 0.50
CA ALA A 76 0.20 1.45 0.43
C ALA A 76 0.43 0.04 -0.16
N MET A 77 1.17 -0.07 -1.26
CA MET A 77 1.47 -1.36 -1.91
C MET A 77 2.32 -2.28 -1.02
N LEU A 78 3.34 -1.75 -0.36
CA LEU A 78 4.16 -2.53 0.58
C LEU A 78 3.32 -3.02 1.77
N THR A 79 2.47 -2.14 2.31
CA THR A 79 1.54 -2.49 3.40
C THR A 79 0.55 -3.57 2.97
N GLN A 80 -0.01 -3.45 1.77
CA GLN A 80 -0.93 -4.45 1.21
C GLN A 80 -0.25 -5.81 1.08
N HIS A 81 0.92 -5.87 0.45
CA HIS A 81 1.61 -7.13 0.25
C HIS A 81 2.07 -7.77 1.56
N ARG A 82 2.43 -6.95 2.56
CA ARG A 82 2.68 -7.45 3.92
C ARG A 82 1.44 -8.07 4.54
N ALA A 83 0.29 -7.40 4.46
CA ALA A 83 -0.98 -7.92 4.97
C ALA A 83 -1.37 -9.26 4.33
N GLU A 84 -1.17 -9.38 3.01
CA GLU A 84 -1.38 -10.63 2.28
C GLU A 84 -0.46 -11.76 2.76
N LEU A 85 0.77 -11.46 3.15
CA LEU A 85 1.71 -12.45 3.68
C LEU A 85 1.34 -12.87 5.10
N ASP A 86 0.91 -11.93 5.95
CA ASP A 86 0.40 -12.24 7.28
C ASP A 86 -0.86 -13.12 7.17
N ASP A 87 -1.74 -12.87 6.20
CA ASP A 87 -2.93 -13.69 5.92
C ASP A 87 -2.58 -15.13 5.53
N LEU A 88 -1.63 -15.27 4.59
CA LEU A 88 -1.13 -16.59 4.14
C LEU A 88 -0.43 -17.39 5.24
N ARG A 89 0.09 -16.72 6.27
CA ARG A 89 0.67 -17.36 7.45
C ARG A 89 -0.35 -17.72 8.52
N GLY A 90 -1.61 -17.31 8.36
CA GLY A 90 -2.68 -17.51 9.35
C GLY A 90 -2.75 -16.43 10.43
N ASP A 91 -1.98 -15.34 10.33
CA ASP A 91 -2.02 -14.21 11.25
C ASP A 91 -3.19 -13.26 10.92
N VAL A 92 -4.43 -13.78 10.99
CA VAL A 92 -5.65 -13.11 10.50
C VAL A 92 -5.84 -11.72 11.10
N TRP A 93 -5.59 -11.53 12.40
CA TRP A 93 -5.74 -10.23 13.06
C TRP A 93 -4.80 -9.17 12.48
N LYS A 94 -3.55 -9.57 12.23
CA LYS A 94 -2.51 -8.69 11.69
C LYS A 94 -2.78 -8.39 10.22
N ALA A 95 -3.20 -9.40 9.45
CA ALA A 95 -3.66 -9.24 8.07
C ALA A 95 -4.82 -8.25 7.97
N GLN A 96 -5.84 -8.37 8.81
CA GLN A 96 -7.00 -7.48 8.83
C GLN A 96 -6.63 -6.02 9.15
N ALA A 97 -5.77 -5.81 10.14
CA ALA A 97 -5.24 -4.48 10.42
C ALA A 97 -4.42 -3.91 9.25
N GLY A 98 -3.59 -4.75 8.62
CA GLY A 98 -2.79 -4.40 7.46
C GLY A 98 -3.63 -4.07 6.22
N TYR A 99 -4.68 -4.84 5.92
CA TYR A 99 -5.57 -4.58 4.80
C TYR A 99 -6.33 -3.26 4.97
N ARG A 100 -6.84 -2.99 6.18
CA ARG A 100 -7.49 -1.70 6.47
C ARG A 100 -6.51 -0.54 6.25
N ARG A 101 -5.31 -0.64 6.83
CA ARG A 101 -4.26 0.38 6.68
C ARG A 101 -3.87 0.60 5.21
N ALA A 102 -3.69 -0.47 4.45
CA ALA A 102 -3.36 -0.38 3.03
C ALA A 102 -4.47 0.32 2.23
N LEU A 103 -5.74 0.02 2.53
CA LEU A 103 -6.89 0.66 1.90
C LEU A 103 -6.90 2.16 2.20
N GLU A 104 -6.70 2.56 3.45
CA GLU A 104 -6.64 3.97 3.85
C GLU A 104 -5.48 4.71 3.16
N LEU A 105 -4.30 4.10 3.06
CA LEU A 105 -3.16 4.69 2.34
C LEU A 105 -3.42 4.84 0.83
N HIS A 106 -4.11 3.87 0.20
CA HIS A 106 -4.53 4.01 -1.20
C HIS A 106 -5.55 5.14 -1.39
N LEU A 107 -6.45 5.35 -0.42
CA LEU A 107 -7.38 6.48 -0.43
C LEU A 107 -6.63 7.82 -0.26
N GLU A 108 -5.62 7.91 0.60
CA GLU A 108 -4.78 9.11 0.70
C GLU A 108 -3.97 9.37 -0.57
N ALA A 109 -3.41 8.33 -1.20
CA ALA A 109 -2.75 8.47 -2.51
C ALA A 109 -3.73 9.01 -3.56
N ALA A 110 -4.97 8.49 -3.58
CA ALA A 110 -6.02 8.97 -4.47
C ALA A 110 -6.40 10.43 -4.19
N ARG A 111 -6.28 10.91 -2.94
CA ARG A 111 -6.59 12.29 -2.55
C ARG A 111 -5.52 13.28 -2.99
N LEU A 112 -4.26 12.86 -3.03
CA LEU A 112 -3.13 13.67 -3.49
C LEU A 112 -3.06 13.78 -5.02
N GLY A 113 -3.75 12.92 -5.75
CA GLY A 113 -3.83 12.95 -7.21
C GLY A 113 -4.94 13.85 -7.76
N ALA A 114 -4.71 14.46 -8.93
CA ALA A 114 -5.78 15.12 -9.68
C ALA A 114 -6.88 14.13 -10.11
N ASP A 115 -6.45 12.94 -10.54
CA ASP A 115 -7.31 11.80 -10.88
C ASP A 115 -6.85 10.53 -10.17
N VAL A 116 -7.81 9.63 -9.92
CA VAL A 116 -7.54 8.28 -9.40
C VAL A 116 -7.07 7.40 -10.55
N ASP A 117 -5.81 6.96 -10.48
CA ASP A 117 -5.24 6.09 -11.51
C ASP A 117 -5.80 4.67 -11.45
N ILE A 118 -5.52 3.90 -12.51
CA ILE A 118 -5.97 2.52 -12.65
C ILE A 118 -5.39 1.61 -11.56
N PRO A 119 -4.09 1.67 -11.22
CA PRO A 119 -3.52 0.88 -10.13
C PRO A 119 -4.20 1.10 -8.78
N THR A 120 -4.36 2.35 -8.34
CA THR A 120 -5.02 2.69 -7.07
C THR A 120 -6.47 2.23 -7.07
N ARG A 121 -7.22 2.46 -8.16
CA ARG A 121 -8.61 1.98 -8.26
C ARG A 121 -8.70 0.45 -8.19
N SER A 122 -7.79 -0.26 -8.83
CA SER A 122 -7.75 -1.72 -8.84
C SER A 122 -7.39 -2.28 -7.46
N ALA A 123 -6.43 -1.66 -6.77
CA ALA A 123 -6.07 -2.01 -5.40
C ALA A 123 -7.23 -1.79 -4.43
N LEU A 124 -7.93 -0.65 -4.51
CA LEU A 124 -9.11 -0.38 -3.70
C LEU A 124 -10.23 -1.40 -3.94
N LYS A 125 -10.49 -1.78 -5.20
CA LYS A 125 -11.44 -2.85 -5.54
C LYS A 125 -11.06 -4.19 -4.92
N ALA A 126 -9.78 -4.55 -4.97
CA ALA A 126 -9.28 -5.82 -4.43
C ALA A 126 -9.29 -5.86 -2.89
N LEU A 127 -9.02 -4.73 -2.24
CA LEU A 127 -8.97 -4.61 -0.77
C LEU A 127 -10.34 -4.46 -0.13
N ARG A 128 -11.29 -3.80 -0.79
CA ARG A 128 -12.64 -3.55 -0.27
C ARG A 128 -13.33 -4.79 0.34
N PRO A 129 -13.36 -5.98 -0.31
CA PRO A 129 -14.00 -7.15 0.29
C PRO A 129 -13.25 -7.75 1.49
N ARG A 130 -11.98 -7.37 1.71
CA ARG A 130 -11.16 -7.87 2.82
C ARG A 130 -11.20 -6.98 4.07
N VAL A 131 -11.87 -5.83 3.99
CA VAL A 131 -11.90 -4.82 5.04
C VAL A 131 -13.34 -4.63 5.52
N ASP A 132 -13.49 -4.59 6.85
CA ASP A 132 -14.71 -4.14 7.49
C ASP A 132 -14.84 -2.61 7.35
N GLU A 133 -15.63 -2.18 6.37
CA GLU A 133 -15.85 -0.75 6.04
C GLU A 133 -16.42 0.04 7.22
N SER A 134 -17.12 -0.61 8.17
CA SER A 134 -17.66 0.06 9.36
C SER A 134 -16.57 0.61 10.29
N LYS A 135 -15.36 0.06 10.21
CA LYS A 135 -14.18 0.50 10.97
C LYS A 135 -13.42 1.66 10.30
N LEU A 136 -13.80 2.05 9.09
CA LEU A 136 -13.24 3.20 8.41
C LEU A 136 -13.90 4.49 8.91
N SER A 137 -13.18 5.61 8.85
CA SER A 137 -13.76 6.93 9.06
C SER A 137 -14.83 7.24 8.01
N LYS A 138 -15.79 8.12 8.33
CA LYS A 138 -16.83 8.54 7.37
C LYS A 138 -16.25 9.15 6.09
N SER A 139 -15.16 9.91 6.21
CA SER A 139 -14.44 10.46 5.05
C SER A 139 -13.96 9.35 4.11
N TYR A 140 -13.32 8.31 4.65
CA TYR A 140 -12.83 7.19 3.84
C TYR A 140 -13.95 6.34 3.25
N GLN A 141 -15.06 6.13 3.97
CA GLN A 141 -16.24 5.43 3.43
C GLN A 141 -16.78 6.15 2.19
N MET A 142 -17.01 7.47 2.28
CA MET A 142 -17.52 8.27 1.16
C MET A 142 -16.53 8.29 -0.02
N GLN A 143 -15.24 8.40 0.26
CA GLN A 143 -14.22 8.39 -0.79
C GLN A 143 -14.14 7.03 -1.49
N LEU A 144 -14.20 5.94 -0.73
CA LEU A 144 -14.20 4.59 -1.28
C LEU A 144 -15.41 4.34 -2.18
N GLU A 145 -16.60 4.75 -1.74
CA GLU A 145 -17.83 4.66 -2.52
C GLU A 145 -17.75 5.49 -3.81
N ARG A 146 -17.22 6.71 -3.76
CA ARG A 146 -17.01 7.56 -4.94
C ARG A 146 -16.06 6.91 -5.97
N ILE A 147 -15.04 6.18 -5.52
CA ILE A 147 -14.01 5.62 -6.39
C ILE A 147 -14.40 4.22 -6.91
N VAL A 148 -14.91 3.36 -6.04
CA VAL A 148 -15.18 1.96 -6.36
C VAL A 148 -16.63 1.76 -6.81
N GLY A 149 -17.52 2.68 -6.45
CA GLY A 149 -18.97 2.59 -6.62
C GLY A 149 -19.67 2.18 -5.33
N PRO A 150 -21.02 2.24 -5.29
CA PRO A 150 -21.79 1.66 -4.20
C PRO A 150 -21.54 0.17 -4.09
N ARG A 151 -21.83 -0.39 -2.91
CA ARG A 151 -21.72 -1.82 -2.66
C ARG A 151 -22.90 -2.58 -3.25
#